data_AF-A0A1E3VSI8-F1
#
_entry.id   AF-A0A1E3VSI8-F1
#
_cell.length_a   1.000
_cell.length_b   1.000
_cell.length_c   1.000
_cell.angle_alpha   90.00
_cell.angle_beta   90.00
_cell.angle_gamma   90.00
#
_symmetry.space_group_name_H-M   'P 1'
#
loop_
_entity.id
_entity.type
_entity.pdbx_description
1 polymer ?
#
loop_
_entity_poly.entity_id
_entity_poly.type
_entity_poly.pdbx_seq_one_letter_code
_entity_poly.pdbx_strand_id
1 'polypeptide(L)'
;MQEETDARGAAAAAQLLGQLFQYTEVFDMQTRPELILLQKTMVVVEGVGRSLDPDLNIWVVAEPVAKEWLESQLGAGARLEQAAESAASVGRFVGDLPRLLLQAERTVDAFGAMVEDGLHLDDRSVERLAEAQAHKDRWSRTGIWVGAAALVAIAFALLF
;
A
#
# COMPACT_ATOMS: atom_id res chain seq x y z
N MET A 1 -14.65 40.16 -31.13
CA MET A 1 -13.67 39.08 -31.37
C MET A 1 -12.71 38.89 -30.19
N GLN A 2 -12.36 39.94 -29.44
CA GLN A 2 -11.51 39.87 -28.23
C GLN A 2 -12.22 39.27 -26.99
N GLU A 3 -13.53 39.48 -26.83
CA GLU A 3 -14.33 38.88 -25.73
C GLU A 3 -14.36 37.34 -25.77
N GLU A 4 -14.36 36.73 -26.96
CA GLU A 4 -14.43 35.27 -27.09
C GLU A 4 -13.09 34.59 -26.74
N THR A 5 -11.96 35.32 -26.90
CA THR A 5 -10.63 34.81 -26.54
C THR A 5 -10.38 34.90 -25.04
N ASP A 6 -10.88 35.95 -24.39
CA ASP A 6 -10.77 36.16 -22.93
C ASP A 6 -11.64 35.17 -22.14
N ALA A 7 -12.87 34.90 -22.62
CA ALA A 7 -13.77 33.90 -22.03
C ALA A 7 -13.18 32.47 -22.07
N ARG A 8 -12.46 32.10 -23.13
CA ARG A 8 -11.77 30.81 -23.23
C ARG A 8 -10.56 30.72 -22.30
N GLY A 9 -9.83 31.83 -22.11
CA GLY A 9 -8.73 31.91 -21.15
C GLY A 9 -9.19 31.77 -19.70
N ALA A 10 -10.29 32.44 -19.33
CA ALA A 10 -10.90 32.32 -18.01
C ALA A 10 -11.41 30.90 -17.72
N ALA A 11 -12.01 30.23 -18.72
CA ALA A 11 -12.45 28.85 -18.59
C ALA A 11 -11.26 27.88 -18.41
N ALA A 12 -10.17 28.04 -19.17
CA ALA A 12 -8.98 27.22 -19.03
C ALA A 12 -8.28 27.42 -17.67
N ALA A 13 -8.20 28.65 -17.18
CA ALA A 13 -7.66 28.96 -15.86
C ALA A 13 -8.51 28.36 -14.74
N ALA A 14 -9.84 28.47 -14.83
CA ALA A 14 -10.76 27.87 -13.86
C ALA A 14 -10.67 26.34 -13.83
N GLN A 15 -10.49 25.70 -15.00
CA GLN A 15 -10.37 24.25 -15.11
C GLN A 15 -9.03 23.74 -14.55
N LEU A 16 -7.93 24.45 -14.80
CA LEU A 16 -6.62 24.16 -14.19
C LEU A 16 -6.65 24.35 -12.67
N LEU A 17 -7.29 25.42 -12.19
CA LEU A 17 -7.42 25.69 -10.75
C LEU A 17 -8.28 24.61 -10.06
N GLY A 18 -9.39 24.22 -10.70
CA GLY A 18 -10.24 23.12 -10.23
C GLY A 18 -9.50 21.79 -10.20
N GLN A 19 -8.69 21.48 -11.22
CA GLN A 19 -7.86 20.28 -11.26
C GLN A 19 -6.83 20.27 -10.12
N LEU A 20 -6.18 21.42 -9.85
CA LEU A 20 -5.25 21.56 -8.74
C LEU A 20 -5.95 21.31 -7.40
N PHE A 21 -7.12 21.92 -7.17
CA PHE A 21 -7.88 21.73 -5.93
C PHE A 21 -8.37 20.28 -5.75
N GLN A 22 -8.85 19.66 -6.83
CA GLN A 22 -9.31 18.27 -6.82
C GLN A 22 -8.18 17.29 -6.47
N TYR A 23 -6.95 17.55 -6.91
CA TYR A 23 -5.79 16.77 -6.46
C TYR A 23 -5.39 17.08 -5.02
N THR A 24 -5.45 18.34 -4.56
CA THR A 24 -5.13 18.66 -3.15
C THR A 24 -6.08 17.97 -2.14
N GLU A 25 -7.31 17.66 -2.56
CA GLU A 25 -8.30 16.92 -1.76
C GLU A 25 -8.04 15.41 -1.77
N VAL A 26 -7.65 14.83 -2.91
CA VAL A 26 -7.26 13.41 -3.01
C VAL A 26 -5.97 13.11 -2.23
N PHE A 27 -5.11 14.11 -2.03
CA PHE A 27 -3.90 13.98 -1.21
C PHE A 27 -4.09 14.28 0.27
N ASP A 28 -5.32 14.53 0.75
CA ASP A 28 -5.64 14.98 2.12
C ASP A 28 -4.54 15.95 2.60
N MET A 29 -4.41 17.11 1.96
CA MET A 29 -3.44 18.14 2.35
C MET A 29 -3.79 18.69 3.74
N GLN A 30 -3.66 17.86 4.77
CA GLN A 30 -3.47 18.29 6.13
C GLN A 30 -2.25 19.19 6.11
N THR A 31 -2.36 20.35 6.74
CA THR A 31 -1.26 21.29 6.86
C THR A 31 -0.11 20.54 7.54
N ARG A 32 0.87 20.05 6.76
CA ARG A 32 1.97 19.21 7.27
C ARG A 32 2.71 20.01 8.34
N PRO A 33 2.61 19.65 9.63
CA PRO A 33 3.28 20.38 10.70
C PRO A 33 4.79 20.46 10.49
N GLU A 34 5.36 19.49 9.77
CA GLU A 34 6.77 19.41 9.41
C GLU A 34 7.21 20.58 8.52
N LEU A 35 6.34 21.03 7.60
CA LEU A 35 6.64 22.18 6.74
C LEU A 35 6.61 23.49 7.55
N ILE A 36 5.72 23.60 8.53
CA ILE A 36 5.67 24.74 9.45
C ILE A 36 6.92 24.76 10.35
N LEU A 37 7.36 23.60 10.84
CA LEU A 37 8.58 23.49 11.65
C LEU A 37 9.84 23.84 10.85
N LEU A 38 9.90 23.44 9.58
CA LEU A 38 10.98 23.84 8.66
C LEU A 38 10.99 25.37 8.48
N GLN A 39 9.84 25.98 8.24
CA GLN A 39 9.72 27.44 8.12
C GLN A 39 10.13 28.15 9.41
N LYS A 40 9.70 27.68 10.59
CA LYS A 40 10.12 28.23 11.88
C LYS A 40 11.63 28.13 12.05
N THR A 41 12.22 26.99 11.71
CA THR A 41 13.67 26.78 11.81
C THR A 41 14.42 27.70 10.86
N MET A 42 13.96 27.84 9.61
CA MET A 42 14.55 28.76 8.63
C MET A 42 14.54 30.20 9.13
N VAL A 43 13.40 30.68 9.64
CA VAL A 43 13.26 32.05 10.18
C VAL A 43 14.15 32.27 11.40
N VAL A 44 14.26 31.27 12.29
CA VAL A 44 15.16 31.35 13.46
C VAL A 44 16.61 31.42 13.03
N VAL A 45 17.04 30.58 12.09
CA VAL A 45 18.42 30.59 11.56
C VAL A 45 18.73 31.92 10.86
N GLU A 46 17.81 32.44 10.04
CA GLU A 46 17.95 33.75 9.40
C GLU A 46 18.03 34.87 10.44
N GLY A 47 17.20 34.84 11.48
CA GLY A 47 17.22 35.82 12.57
C GLY A 47 18.51 35.82 13.38
N VAL A 48 19.05 34.63 13.69
CA VAL A 48 20.36 34.49 14.35
C VAL A 48 21.48 34.98 13.43
N GLY A 49 21.47 34.58 12.16
CA GLY A 49 22.45 35.03 11.18
C GLY A 49 22.46 36.55 11.02
N ARG A 50 21.29 37.18 10.88
CA ARG A 50 21.17 38.63 10.76
C ARG A 50 21.48 39.41 12.04
N SER A 51 21.40 38.78 13.21
CA SER A 51 21.87 39.39 14.45
C SER A 51 23.39 39.55 14.51
N LEU A 52 24.13 38.74 13.75
CA LEU A 52 25.59 38.77 13.64
C LEU A 52 26.05 39.62 12.45
N ASP A 53 25.37 39.50 11.30
CA ASP A 53 25.62 40.26 10.08
C ASP A 53 24.29 40.77 9.50
N PRO A 54 23.96 42.06 9.64
CA PRO A 54 22.69 42.63 9.19
C PRO A 54 22.41 42.45 7.70
N ASP A 55 23.45 42.36 6.88
CA ASP A 55 23.36 42.28 5.42
C ASP A 55 23.40 40.82 4.92
N LEU A 56 23.40 39.84 5.84
CA LEU A 56 23.44 38.42 5.51
C LEU A 56 22.22 38.00 4.67
N ASN A 57 22.50 37.38 3.52
CA ASN A 57 21.51 36.76 2.66
C ASN A 57 21.59 35.22 2.78
N ILE A 58 20.62 34.62 3.47
CA ILE A 58 20.58 33.16 3.71
C ILE A 58 20.54 32.33 2.43
N TRP A 59 19.96 32.84 1.34
CA TRP A 59 19.89 32.13 0.06
C TRP A 59 21.26 31.95 -0.58
N VAL A 60 22.09 33.00 -0.54
CA VAL A 60 23.47 32.96 -1.07
C VAL A 60 24.33 32.00 -0.26
N VAL A 61 24.15 32.00 1.06
CA VAL A 61 24.89 31.10 1.96
C VAL A 61 24.47 29.63 1.76
N ALA A 62 23.19 29.38 1.50
CA ALA A 62 22.65 28.04 1.31
C ALA A 62 22.90 27.48 -0.10
N GLU A 63 23.17 28.33 -1.10
CA GLU A 63 23.37 27.93 -2.50
C GLU A 63 24.36 26.77 -2.71
N PRO A 64 25.60 26.79 -2.19
CA PRO A 64 26.55 25.70 -2.42
C PRO A 64 26.07 24.38 -1.84
N VAL A 65 25.43 24.40 -0.67
CA VAL A 65 24.89 23.20 -0.02
C VAL A 65 23.72 22.64 -0.82
N ALA A 66 22.81 23.50 -1.28
CA ALA A 66 21.68 23.10 -2.11
C ALA A 66 22.14 22.53 -3.45
N LYS A 67 23.17 23.13 -4.06
CA LYS A 67 23.76 22.67 -5.32
C LYS A 67 24.41 21.30 -5.17
N GLU A 68 25.22 21.09 -4.14
CA GLU A 68 25.86 19.79 -3.86
C GLU A 68 24.81 18.69 -3.61
N TRP A 69 23.77 19.00 -2.85
CA TRP A 69 22.67 18.07 -2.64
C TRP A 69 21.92 17.76 -3.94
N LEU A 70 21.65 18.77 -4.77
CA LEU A 70 20.98 18.60 -6.04
C LEU A 70 21.81 17.76 -7.02
N GLU A 71 23.11 18.00 -7.09
CA GLU A 71 24.04 17.23 -7.92
C GLU A 71 24.15 15.78 -7.44
N SER A 72 24.16 15.53 -6.13
CA SER A 72 24.21 14.17 -5.59
C SER A 72 22.91 13.39 -5.75
N GLN A 73 21.74 14.05 -5.75
CA GLN A 73 20.44 13.37 -5.87
C GLN A 73 19.92 13.32 -7.31
N LEU A 74 20.08 14.39 -8.09
CA LEU A 74 19.51 14.53 -9.44
C LEU A 74 20.57 14.57 -10.54
N GLY A 75 21.86 14.55 -10.19
CA GLY A 75 22.95 14.61 -11.15
C GLY A 75 23.03 13.38 -12.07
N ALA A 76 23.87 13.51 -13.10
CA ALA A 76 24.07 12.44 -14.07
C ALA A 76 24.62 11.15 -13.43
N GLY A 77 25.47 11.28 -12.40
CA GLY A 77 25.98 10.14 -11.64
C GLY A 77 24.88 9.35 -10.94
N ALA A 78 24.01 10.03 -10.20
CA ALA A 78 22.87 9.40 -9.51
C ALA A 78 21.92 8.70 -10.50
N ARG A 79 21.67 9.32 -11.66
CA ARG A 79 20.85 8.72 -12.72
C ARG A 79 21.49 7.47 -13.32
N LEU A 80 22.81 7.47 -13.52
CA LEU A 80 23.54 6.31 -14.02
C LEU A 80 23.55 5.17 -13.00
N GLU A 81 23.73 5.47 -11.72
CA GLU A 81 23.66 4.50 -10.63
C GLU A 81 22.28 3.86 -10.55
N GLN A 82 21.22 4.68 -10.55
CA GLN A 82 19.84 4.21 -10.56
C GLN A 82 19.51 3.37 -11.80
N ALA A 83 20.02 3.75 -12.98
CA ALA A 83 19.87 2.98 -14.20
C ALA A 83 20.62 1.65 -14.14
N ALA A 84 21.83 1.63 -13.59
CA ALA A 84 22.62 0.41 -13.40
C ALA A 84 21.95 -0.55 -12.41
N GLU A 85 21.42 -0.04 -11.30
CA GLU A 85 20.69 -0.82 -10.31
C GLU A 85 19.39 -1.40 -10.90
N SER A 86 18.68 -0.60 -11.69
CA SER A 86 17.49 -1.04 -12.44
C SER A 86 17.83 -2.10 -13.49
N ALA A 87 18.91 -1.93 -14.25
CA ALA A 87 19.36 -2.93 -15.22
C ALA A 87 19.77 -4.24 -14.53
N ALA A 88 20.44 -4.15 -13.37
CA ALA A 88 20.83 -5.31 -12.58
C ALA A 88 19.61 -6.06 -12.02
N SER A 89 18.56 -5.35 -11.57
CA SER A 89 17.33 -5.98 -11.09
C SER A 89 16.57 -6.69 -12.21
N VAL A 90 16.48 -6.07 -13.39
CA VAL A 90 15.92 -6.71 -14.59
C VAL A 90 16.74 -7.94 -14.99
N GLY A 91 18.06 -7.84 -14.98
CA GLY A 91 18.95 -8.97 -15.29
C GLY A 91 18.75 -10.15 -14.35
N ARG A 92 18.62 -9.90 -13.03
CA ARG A 92 18.28 -10.94 -12.04
C ARG A 92 16.94 -11.60 -12.35
N PHE A 93 15.90 -10.80 -12.59
CA PHE A 93 14.56 -11.30 -12.90
C PHE A 93 14.57 -12.18 -14.16
N VAL A 94 15.23 -11.74 -15.24
CA VAL A 94 15.38 -12.53 -16.47
C VAL A 94 16.17 -13.82 -16.22
N GLY A 95 17.20 -13.77 -15.38
CA GLY A 95 17.95 -14.96 -14.98
C GLY A 95 17.11 -15.98 -14.19
N ASP A 96 16.11 -15.53 -13.43
CA ASP A 96 15.21 -16.38 -12.65
C ASP A 96 14.00 -16.89 -13.45
N LEU A 97 13.67 -16.28 -14.59
CA LEU A 97 12.55 -16.71 -15.46
C LEU A 97 12.56 -18.21 -15.79
N PRO A 98 13.68 -18.85 -16.17
CA PRO A 98 13.69 -20.28 -16.47
C PRO A 98 13.28 -21.13 -15.27
N ARG A 99 13.70 -20.75 -14.06
CA ARG A 99 13.31 -21.45 -12.83
C ARG A 99 11.82 -21.27 -12.54
N LEU A 100 11.29 -20.06 -12.75
CA LEU A 100 9.87 -19.78 -12.58
C LEU A 100 9.01 -20.57 -13.57
N LEU A 101 9.43 -20.67 -14.83
CA LEU A 101 8.75 -21.48 -15.84
C LEU A 101 8.78 -22.98 -15.50
N LEU A 102 9.95 -23.52 -15.12
CA LEU A 102 10.08 -24.91 -14.68
C LEU A 102 9.26 -25.20 -13.41
N GLN A 103 9.16 -24.23 -12.50
CA GLN A 103 8.32 -24.35 -11.31
C GLN A 103 6.83 -24.34 -11.69
N ALA A 104 6.44 -23.46 -12.60
CA ALA A 104 5.07 -23.36 -13.08
C ALA A 104 4.64 -24.63 -13.83
N GLU A 105 5.48 -25.16 -14.71
CA GLU A 105 5.25 -26.43 -15.43
C GLU A 105 5.00 -27.57 -14.42
N ARG A 106 5.89 -27.75 -13.45
CA ARG A 106 5.71 -28.78 -12.40
C ARG A 106 4.44 -28.58 -11.56
N THR A 107 4.06 -27.34 -11.30
CA THR A 107 2.85 -27.03 -10.53
C THR A 107 1.60 -27.31 -11.34
N VAL A 108 1.61 -26.95 -12.63
CA VAL A 108 0.51 -27.21 -13.57
C VAL A 108 0.37 -28.71 -13.81
N ASP A 109 1.46 -29.45 -13.97
CA ASP A 109 1.45 -30.91 -14.10
C ASP A 109 0.91 -31.58 -12.83
N ALA A 110 1.33 -31.12 -11.64
CA ALA A 110 0.82 -31.63 -10.37
C ALA A 110 -0.68 -31.35 -10.19
N PHE A 111 -1.15 -30.18 -10.63
CA PHE A 111 -2.57 -29.83 -10.63
C PHE A 111 -3.37 -30.62 -11.67
N GLY A 112 -2.82 -30.81 -12.88
CA GLY A 112 -3.41 -31.62 -13.93
C GLY A 112 -3.59 -33.07 -13.47
N ALA A 113 -2.56 -33.64 -12.85
CA ALA A 113 -2.62 -34.97 -12.25
C ALA A 113 -3.67 -35.06 -11.12
N MET A 114 -3.82 -34.02 -10.28
CA MET A 114 -4.90 -33.98 -9.28
C MET A 114 -6.30 -33.86 -9.89
N VAL A 115 -6.45 -33.23 -11.06
CA VAL A 115 -7.74 -33.05 -11.75
C VAL A 115 -8.12 -34.29 -12.58
N GLU A 116 -7.14 -34.95 -13.20
CA GLU A 116 -7.36 -36.19 -13.96
C GLU A 116 -7.58 -37.41 -13.04
N ASP A 117 -6.81 -37.53 -11.96
CA ASP A 117 -6.91 -38.68 -11.04
C ASP A 117 -7.94 -38.43 -9.90
N GLY A 118 -8.49 -37.22 -9.81
CA GLY A 118 -9.35 -36.78 -8.72
C GLY A 118 -8.60 -36.68 -7.39
N LEU A 119 -9.14 -35.94 -6.43
CA LEU A 119 -8.60 -35.92 -5.06
C LEU A 119 -8.79 -37.30 -4.42
N HIS A 120 -7.85 -38.21 -4.63
CA HIS A 120 -7.66 -39.37 -3.79
C HIS A 120 -7.23 -38.86 -2.42
N LEU A 121 -8.22 -38.55 -1.58
CA LEU A 121 -8.03 -38.54 -0.14
C LEU A 121 -7.61 -39.96 0.20
N ASP A 122 -6.29 -40.16 0.29
CA ASP A 122 -5.67 -41.42 0.70
C ASP A 122 -6.51 -42.02 1.83
N ASP A 123 -6.86 -43.31 1.75
CA ASP A 123 -7.77 -43.97 2.68
C ASP A 123 -7.38 -43.71 4.14
N ARG A 124 -6.08 -43.49 4.42
CA ARG A 124 -5.55 -43.16 5.75
C ARG A 124 -5.95 -41.76 6.23
N SER A 125 -6.15 -40.80 5.33
CA SER A 125 -6.67 -39.47 5.64
C SER A 125 -8.16 -39.50 5.94
N VAL A 126 -8.92 -40.31 5.17
CA VAL A 126 -10.34 -40.55 5.40
C VAL A 126 -10.56 -41.29 6.72
N GLU A 127 -9.74 -42.29 7.03
CA GLU A 127 -9.79 -43.06 8.27
C GLU A 127 -9.45 -42.20 9.49
N ARG A 128 -8.44 -41.32 9.40
CA ARG A 128 -8.12 -40.37 10.47
C ARG A 128 -9.21 -39.32 10.69
N LEU A 129 -9.89 -38.89 9.63
CA LEU A 129 -11.05 -37.99 9.74
C LEU A 129 -12.28 -38.72 10.32
N ALA A 130 -12.50 -39.99 9.95
CA ALA A 130 -13.56 -40.83 10.49
C ALA A 130 -13.36 -41.16 11.98
N GLU A 131 -12.13 -41.48 12.39
CA GLU A 131 -11.75 -41.71 13.79
C GLU A 131 -11.88 -40.45 14.65
N ALA A 132 -11.50 -39.28 14.10
CA ALA A 132 -11.66 -38.00 14.78
C ALA A 132 -13.13 -37.58 14.94
N GLN A 133 -14.00 -37.95 13.99
CA GLN A 133 -15.44 -37.63 14.04
C GLN A 133 -16.22 -38.57 14.97
N ALA A 134 -15.82 -39.84 15.10
CA ALA A 134 -16.51 -40.85 15.90
C ALA A 134 -16.60 -40.49 17.41
N HIS A 135 -15.66 -39.69 17.92
CA HIS A 135 -15.64 -39.29 19.33
C HIS A 135 -16.48 -38.03 19.65
N LYS A 136 -16.91 -37.27 18.64
CA LYS A 136 -17.61 -35.98 18.84
C LYS A 136 -19.14 -36.06 18.71
N ASP A 137 -19.66 -37.16 18.14
CA ASP A 137 -21.08 -37.28 17.79
C ASP A 137 -22.01 -37.53 19.00
N ARG A 138 -21.48 -38.05 20.11
CA ARG A 138 -22.29 -38.32 21.30
C ARG A 138 -22.60 -37.07 22.14
N TRP A 139 -21.72 -36.07 22.12
CA TRP A 139 -21.90 -34.83 22.91
C TRP A 139 -22.63 -33.72 22.14
N SER A 140 -22.61 -33.77 20.80
CA SER A 140 -23.38 -32.85 19.95
C SER A 140 -24.89 -33.09 20.07
N ARG A 141 -25.33 -34.36 20.06
CA ARG A 141 -26.76 -34.71 20.17
C ARG A 141 -27.37 -34.33 21.53
N THR A 142 -26.61 -34.40 22.63
CA THR A 142 -27.12 -33.95 23.94
C THR A 142 -27.31 -32.44 24.02
N GLY A 143 -26.43 -31.66 23.37
CA GLY A 143 -26.56 -30.19 23.33
C GLY A 143 -27.83 -29.72 22.61
N ILE A 144 -28.21 -30.40 21.52
CA ILE A 144 -29.42 -30.10 20.76
C ILE A 144 -30.68 -30.32 21.63
N TRP A 145 -30.75 -31.41 22.39
CA TRP A 145 -31.88 -31.68 23.29
C TRP A 145 -31.97 -30.69 24.45
N VAL A 146 -30.83 -30.26 25.01
CA VAL A 146 -30.80 -29.21 26.05
C VAL A 146 -31.29 -27.88 25.51
N GLY A 147 -30.86 -27.48 24.31
CA GLY A 147 -31.33 -26.27 23.65
C GLY A 147 -32.83 -26.30 23.36
N ALA A 148 -33.34 -27.42 22.85
CA ALA A 148 -34.77 -27.60 22.62
C ALA A 148 -35.59 -27.52 23.91
N ALA A 149 -35.14 -28.16 24.99
CA ALA A 149 -35.81 -28.11 26.29
C ALA A 149 -35.83 -26.69 26.88
N ALA A 150 -34.73 -25.94 26.73
CA ALA A 150 -34.67 -24.55 27.16
C ALA A 150 -35.65 -23.65 26.41
N LEU A 151 -35.77 -23.82 25.08
CA LEU A 151 -36.75 -23.07 24.28
C LEU A 151 -38.19 -23.37 24.68
N VAL A 152 -38.51 -24.64 24.97
CA VAL A 152 -39.84 -25.04 25.46
C VAL A 152 -40.14 -24.41 26.82
N ALA A 153 -39.18 -24.41 27.75
CA ALA A 153 -39.35 -23.80 29.06
C ALA A 153 -39.57 -22.27 28.98
N ILE A 154 -38.82 -21.58 28.11
CA ILE A 154 -38.99 -20.14 27.87
C ILE A 154 -40.38 -19.86 27.27
N ALA A 155 -40.81 -20.65 26.29
CA ALA A 155 -42.14 -20.48 25.68
C ALA A 155 -43.26 -20.69 26.69
N PHE A 156 -43.14 -21.68 27.59
CA PHE A 156 -44.11 -21.92 28.65
C PHE A 156 -44.19 -20.76 29.65
N ALA A 157 -43.03 -20.22 30.06
CA ALA A 157 -42.95 -19.07 30.97
C ALA A 157 -43.45 -17.75 30.38
N LEU A 158 -43.58 -17.65 29.05
CA LEU A 158 -44.18 -16.48 28.38
C LEU A 158 -45.70 -16.60 28.22
N LEU A 159 -46.25 -17.81 28.37
CA LEU A 159 -47.67 -18.13 28.15
C LEU A 159 -48.48 -18.20 29.45
N PHE A 160 -47.80 -18.33 30.60
CA PHE A 160 -48.36 -18.38 31.95
C PHE A 160 -47.66 -17.39 32.87
#